data_AF-A0A495J9I5-F1
#
_entry.id   AF-A0A495J9I5-F1
#
_cell.length_a   1.000
_cell.length_b   1.000
_cell.length_c   1.000
_cell.angle_alpha   90.00
_cell.angle_beta   90.00
_cell.angle_gamma   90.00
#
_symmetry.space_group_name_H-M   'P 1'
#
loop_
_entity.id
_entity.type
_entity.pdbx_description
1 polymer ?
#
loop_
_entity_poly.entity_id
_entity_poly.type
_entity_poly.pdbx_seq_one_letter_code
_entity_poly.pdbx_strand_id
1 'polypeptide(L)'
;MKKALLIFTFIAASISVISCNQASKKDLKNANDNFKAGNKELKDAATDADSVGKSDAKADWAKFKAQSESSILAMNKRVDTIKLSIAKTNKRDQKKLAYDLNKTRQKIDTLQSHLDQQDIKFNKSLSKFDASVKAKNDSFKREFDHDTKELGTALKDIFKDNVK
;
A
#
# COMPACT_ATOMS: atom_id res chain seq x y z
N MET A 1 -12.53 -25.51 -37.11
CA MET A 1 -11.94 -25.64 -35.76
C MET A 1 -11.70 -24.26 -35.17
N LYS A 2 -12.11 -24.09 -33.90
CA LYS A 2 -11.82 -22.98 -32.96
C LYS A 2 -12.37 -21.58 -33.31
N LYS A 3 -13.60 -21.33 -32.83
CA LYS A 3 -14.14 -19.99 -32.57
C LYS A 3 -13.44 -19.42 -31.33
N ALA A 4 -12.80 -18.26 -31.42
CA ALA A 4 -12.29 -17.54 -30.26
C ALA A 4 -13.32 -16.47 -29.87
N LEU A 5 -14.03 -16.73 -28.77
CA LEU A 5 -14.97 -15.81 -28.14
C LEU A 5 -14.15 -14.87 -27.22
N LEU A 6 -13.91 -13.63 -27.64
CA LEU A 6 -13.34 -12.60 -26.77
C LEU A 6 -14.47 -11.88 -26.04
N ILE A 7 -14.71 -12.29 -24.80
CA ILE A 7 -15.59 -11.59 -23.86
C ILE A 7 -14.80 -10.42 -23.27
N PHE A 8 -15.05 -9.20 -23.73
CA PHE A 8 -14.60 -7.98 -23.07
C PHE A 8 -15.64 -7.59 -22.00
N THR A 9 -15.44 -8.04 -20.77
CA THR A 9 -16.23 -7.59 -19.63
C THR A 9 -15.69 -6.23 -19.18
N PHE A 10 -16.30 -5.16 -19.64
CA PHE A 10 -16.13 -3.82 -19.08
C PHE A 10 -16.77 -3.79 -17.69
N ILE A 11 -15.98 -3.90 -16.62
CA ILE A 11 -16.45 -3.60 -15.27
C ILE A 11 -16.45 -2.08 -15.13
N ALA A 12 -17.57 -1.45 -15.54
CA ALA A 12 -17.93 -0.12 -15.10
C ALA A 12 -18.46 -0.25 -13.66
N ALA A 13 -17.57 -0.12 -12.67
CA ALA A 13 -17.98 0.02 -11.28
C ALA A 13 -18.45 1.46 -11.06
N SER A 14 -19.77 1.61 -11.02
CA SER A 14 -20.52 2.79 -10.58
C SER A 14 -19.99 3.35 -9.26
N ILE A 15 -19.37 4.53 -9.30
CA ILE A 15 -19.00 5.32 -8.13
C ILE A 15 -20.25 6.06 -7.65
N SER A 16 -21.05 5.39 -6.83
CA SER A 16 -22.12 6.05 -6.08
C SER A 16 -21.54 6.66 -4.80
N VAL A 17 -21.43 7.99 -4.85
CA VAL A 17 -21.45 8.98 -3.77
C VAL A 17 -21.38 8.47 -2.31
N ILE A 18 -20.24 8.71 -1.66
CA ILE A 18 -20.20 9.09 -0.25
C ILE A 18 -19.42 10.41 -0.17
N SER A 19 -20.15 11.47 0.11
CA SER A 19 -19.60 12.77 0.49
C SER A 19 -18.92 12.64 1.85
N CYS A 20 -17.62 12.38 1.87
CA CYS A 20 -16.77 12.78 2.99
C CYS A 20 -15.30 12.85 2.55
N ASN A 21 -14.74 14.03 2.80
CA ASN A 21 -13.32 14.35 2.87
C ASN A 21 -12.59 14.64 1.53
N GLN A 22 -12.53 15.92 1.17
CA GLN A 22 -11.70 16.46 0.08
C GLN A 22 -10.20 16.14 0.27
N ALA A 23 -9.73 15.91 1.50
CA ALA A 23 -8.36 15.47 1.77
C ALA A 23 -8.03 14.12 1.10
N SER A 24 -9.00 13.21 1.06
CA SER A 24 -8.81 11.85 0.51
C SER A 24 -8.52 11.82 -1.00
N LYS A 25 -9.03 12.80 -1.76
CA LYS A 25 -8.75 12.95 -3.20
C LYS A 25 -7.39 13.59 -3.44
N LYS A 26 -6.96 14.52 -2.58
CA LYS A 26 -5.65 15.18 -2.64
C LYS A 26 -4.52 14.18 -2.40
N ASP A 27 -4.66 13.33 -1.39
CA ASP A 27 -3.63 12.35 -1.03
C ASP A 27 -3.49 11.25 -2.10
N LEU A 28 -4.60 10.79 -2.68
CA LEU A 28 -4.58 9.83 -3.79
C LEU A 28 -3.99 10.44 -5.08
N LYS A 29 -4.29 11.71 -5.33
CA LYS A 29 -3.72 12.46 -6.47
C LYS A 29 -2.22 12.66 -6.29
N ASN A 30 -1.75 12.98 -5.09
CA ASN A 30 -0.31 13.14 -4.80
C ASN A 30 0.47 11.83 -5.00
N ALA A 31 -0.05 10.68 -4.55
CA ALA A 31 0.58 9.38 -4.78
C ALA A 31 0.68 9.06 -6.29
N ASN A 32 -0.38 9.35 -7.05
CA ASN A 32 -0.41 9.13 -8.50
C ASN A 32 0.49 10.11 -9.28
N ASP A 33 0.58 11.36 -8.84
CA ASP A 33 1.44 12.38 -9.48
C ASP A 33 2.92 12.09 -9.19
N ASN A 34 3.27 11.63 -7.98
CA ASN A 34 4.62 11.15 -7.65
C ASN A 34 5.03 9.93 -8.48
N PHE A 35 4.10 9.00 -8.71
CA PHE A 35 4.33 7.85 -9.60
C PHE A 35 4.65 8.29 -11.03
N LYS A 36 3.89 9.24 -11.58
CA LYS A 36 4.12 9.77 -12.94
C LYS A 36 5.43 10.54 -13.07
N ALA A 37 5.78 11.35 -12.07
CA ALA A 37 7.02 12.11 -12.06
C ALA A 37 8.25 11.19 -12.01
N GLY A 38 8.25 10.21 -11.10
CA GLY A 38 9.34 9.24 -10.98
C GLY A 38 9.54 8.41 -12.26
N ASN A 39 8.45 8.02 -12.93
CA ASN A 39 8.53 7.25 -14.17
C ASN A 39 9.11 8.06 -15.35
N LYS A 40 8.94 9.39 -15.37
CA LYS A 40 9.49 10.26 -16.42
C LYS A 40 11.00 10.45 -16.26
N GLU A 41 11.48 10.72 -15.05
CA GLU A 41 12.92 10.86 -14.76
C GLU A 41 13.73 9.58 -15.05
N LEU A 42 13.08 8.42 -14.98
CA LEU A 42 13.71 7.13 -15.27
C LEU A 42 13.93 6.84 -16.75
N LYS A 43 13.03 7.35 -17.60
CA LYS A 43 13.04 7.09 -19.03
C LYS A 43 14.15 7.87 -19.76
N ASP A 44 14.58 9.00 -19.19
CA ASP A 44 15.55 9.91 -19.81
C ASP A 44 17.03 9.49 -19.56
N ALA A 45 17.29 8.41 -18.80
CA ALA A 45 18.65 8.05 -18.33
C ALA A 45 19.31 6.80 -18.97
N ALA A 46 18.71 6.18 -20.00
CA ALA A 46 19.11 4.83 -20.45
C ALA A 46 19.95 4.80 -21.75
N THR A 47 21.27 4.56 -21.64
CA THR A 47 22.14 4.20 -22.78
C THR A 47 23.13 3.05 -22.52
N ASP A 48 23.15 2.44 -21.32
CA ASP A 48 24.02 1.30 -20.97
C ASP A 48 23.24 0.19 -20.25
N ALA A 49 23.62 -1.09 -20.38
CA ALA A 49 22.93 -2.22 -19.73
C ALA A 49 22.90 -2.10 -18.19
N ASP A 50 23.96 -1.57 -17.59
CA ASP A 50 24.05 -1.22 -16.17
C ASP A 50 23.10 -0.07 -15.78
N SER A 51 22.83 0.84 -16.74
CA SER A 51 21.83 1.90 -16.59
C SER A 51 20.40 1.35 -16.72
N VAL A 52 20.18 0.40 -17.64
CA VAL A 52 18.87 -0.25 -17.83
C VAL A 52 18.46 -1.03 -16.58
N GLY A 53 19.32 -1.88 -16.04
CA GLY A 53 19.00 -2.65 -14.82
C GLY A 53 18.70 -1.77 -13.60
N LYS A 54 19.42 -0.65 -13.44
CA LYS A 54 19.15 0.35 -12.39
C LYS A 54 17.85 1.11 -12.65
N SER A 55 17.55 1.45 -13.90
CA SER A 55 16.31 2.14 -14.26
C SER A 55 15.08 1.27 -13.98
N ASP A 56 15.12 0.00 -14.40
CA ASP A 56 14.06 -0.97 -14.14
C ASP A 56 13.84 -1.18 -12.63
N ALA A 57 14.92 -1.33 -11.87
CA ALA A 57 14.85 -1.48 -10.41
C ALA A 57 14.22 -0.26 -9.74
N LYS A 58 14.57 0.95 -10.18
CA LYS A 58 13.96 2.18 -9.66
C LYS A 58 12.48 2.29 -10.04
N ALA A 59 12.10 1.94 -11.26
CA ALA A 59 10.71 1.97 -11.70
C ALA A 59 9.85 0.97 -10.90
N ASP A 60 10.37 -0.24 -10.72
CA ASP A 60 9.74 -1.29 -9.92
C ASP A 60 9.67 -0.92 -8.44
N TRP A 61 10.69 -0.27 -7.87
CA TRP A 61 10.64 0.25 -6.51
C TRP A 61 9.62 1.38 -6.35
N ALA A 62 9.61 2.37 -7.25
CA ALA A 62 8.68 3.48 -7.21
C ALA A 62 7.21 3.02 -7.31
N LYS A 63 6.94 2.05 -8.19
CA LYS A 63 5.63 1.41 -8.29
C LYS A 63 5.23 0.75 -6.98
N PHE A 64 6.10 -0.08 -6.42
CA PHE A 64 5.85 -0.78 -5.16
C PHE A 64 5.59 0.22 -4.02
N LYS A 65 6.44 1.24 -3.85
CA LYS A 65 6.30 2.26 -2.81
C LYS A 65 4.95 2.96 -2.90
N ALA A 66 4.55 3.42 -4.10
CA ALA A 66 3.27 4.10 -4.30
C ALA A 66 2.07 3.20 -3.97
N GLN A 67 2.13 1.91 -4.33
CA GLN A 67 1.10 0.93 -3.97
C GLN A 67 1.03 0.72 -2.45
N SER A 68 2.17 0.56 -1.80
CA SER A 68 2.29 0.39 -0.35
C SER A 68 1.77 1.60 0.43
N GLU A 69 2.14 2.81 0.04
CA GLU A 69 1.61 4.06 0.63
C GLU A 69 0.09 4.14 0.48
N SER A 70 -0.44 3.76 -0.70
CA SER A 70 -1.88 3.72 -0.95
C SER A 70 -2.59 2.71 -0.02
N SER A 71 -2.02 1.52 0.17
CA SER A 71 -2.54 0.51 1.08
C SER A 71 -2.51 0.98 2.54
N ILE A 72 -1.42 1.60 3.00
CA ILE A 72 -1.33 2.17 4.34
C ILE A 72 -2.37 3.26 4.55
N LEU A 73 -2.55 4.17 3.58
CA LEU A 73 -3.58 5.20 3.64
C LEU A 73 -4.99 4.61 3.74
N ALA A 74 -5.27 3.54 2.97
CA ALA A 74 -6.55 2.85 3.03
C ALA A 74 -6.77 2.19 4.40
N MET A 75 -5.74 1.57 4.99
CA MET A 75 -5.81 1.01 6.34
C MET A 75 -6.05 2.08 7.40
N ASN A 76 -5.39 3.23 7.32
CA ASN A 76 -5.60 4.35 8.24
C ASN A 76 -7.05 4.89 8.18
N LYS A 77 -7.61 5.05 6.98
CA LYS A 77 -9.03 5.43 6.81
C LYS A 77 -9.97 4.39 7.43
N ARG A 78 -9.63 3.11 7.30
CA ARG A 78 -10.40 2.01 7.91
C ARG A 78 -10.30 2.04 9.43
N VAL A 79 -9.13 2.32 10.00
CA VAL A 79 -8.95 2.52 11.44
C VAL A 79 -9.87 3.62 11.96
N ASP A 80 -9.93 4.77 11.28
CA ASP A 80 -10.80 5.87 11.67
C ASP A 80 -12.28 5.49 11.62
N THR A 81 -12.68 4.75 10.58
CA THR A 81 -14.06 4.24 10.45
C THR A 81 -14.43 3.25 11.56
N ILE A 82 -13.50 2.34 11.90
CA ILE A 82 -13.69 1.38 12.99
C ILE A 82 -13.77 2.12 14.33
N LYS A 83 -12.93 3.13 14.57
CA LYS A 83 -12.96 3.95 15.79
C LYS A 83 -14.33 4.59 16.01
N LEU A 84 -14.94 5.14 14.96
CA LEU A 84 -16.30 5.69 15.01
C LEU A 84 -17.36 4.61 15.30
N SER A 85 -17.16 3.40 14.81
CA SER A 85 -18.06 2.28 15.04
C SER A 85 -17.95 1.75 16.47
N ILE A 86 -16.74 1.67 17.02
CA ILE A 86 -16.46 1.30 18.42
C ILE A 86 -17.16 2.27 19.38
N ALA A 87 -17.15 3.57 19.08
CA ALA A 87 -17.82 4.58 19.91
C ALA A 87 -19.34 4.37 20.04
N LYS A 88 -19.95 3.61 19.13
CA LYS A 88 -21.39 3.27 19.13
C LYS A 88 -21.69 1.93 19.82
N THR A 89 -20.67 1.16 20.20
CA THR A 89 -20.84 -0.11 20.93
C THR A 89 -21.09 0.11 22.43
N ASN A 90 -21.53 -0.92 23.13
CA ASN A 90 -21.68 -0.86 24.58
C ASN A 90 -20.32 -0.66 25.30
N LYS A 91 -20.35 -0.12 26.53
CA LYS A 91 -19.13 0.22 27.28
C LYS A 91 -18.20 -0.96 27.56
N ARG A 92 -18.74 -2.19 27.65
CA ARG A 92 -17.94 -3.39 27.90
C ARG A 92 -17.07 -3.70 26.69
N ASP A 93 -17.67 -3.73 25.50
CA ASP A 93 -16.99 -4.11 24.27
C ASP A 93 -16.08 -2.98 23.77
N GLN A 94 -16.45 -1.73 24.03
CA GLN A 94 -15.69 -0.54 23.63
C GLN A 94 -14.23 -0.60 24.08
N LYS A 95 -13.97 -1.04 25.32
CA LYS A 95 -12.59 -1.14 25.85
C LYS A 95 -11.76 -2.19 25.12
N LYS A 96 -12.31 -3.39 24.92
CA LYS A 96 -11.63 -4.49 24.23
C LYS A 96 -11.35 -4.12 22.78
N LEU A 97 -12.37 -3.66 22.07
CA LEU A 97 -12.27 -3.24 20.68
C LEU A 97 -11.28 -2.10 20.47
N ALA A 98 -11.27 -1.10 21.36
CA ALA A 98 -10.33 0.02 21.27
C ALA A 98 -8.88 -0.44 21.49
N TYR A 99 -8.66 -1.40 22.37
CA TYR A 99 -7.35 -2.00 22.60
C TYR A 99 -6.83 -2.75 21.36
N ASP A 100 -7.68 -3.60 20.76
CA ASP A 100 -7.32 -4.36 19.55
C ASP A 100 -7.08 -3.44 18.34
N LEU A 101 -7.90 -2.38 18.21
CA LEU A 101 -7.70 -1.37 17.18
C LEU A 101 -6.38 -0.60 17.39
N ASN A 102 -6.04 -0.21 18.62
CA ASN A 102 -4.79 0.50 18.91
C ASN A 102 -3.56 -0.35 18.60
N LYS A 103 -3.57 -1.64 18.93
CA LYS A 103 -2.50 -2.57 18.53
C LYS A 103 -2.34 -2.63 17.02
N THR A 104 -3.46 -2.71 16.29
CA THR A 104 -3.44 -2.76 14.83
C THR A 104 -2.89 -1.45 14.24
N ARG A 105 -3.28 -0.30 14.81
CA ARG A 105 -2.75 1.02 14.43
C ARG A 105 -1.24 1.10 14.62
N GLN A 106 -0.72 0.67 15.77
CA GLN A 106 0.73 0.67 16.02
C GLN A 106 1.50 -0.15 14.97
N LYS A 107 0.96 -1.30 14.55
CA LYS A 107 1.58 -2.09 13.48
C LYS A 107 1.54 -1.41 12.12
N ILE A 108 0.48 -0.66 11.81
CA ILE A 108 0.42 0.17 10.58
C ILE A 108 1.49 1.26 10.63
N ASP A 109 1.69 1.92 11.77
CA ASP A 109 2.74 2.93 11.96
C ASP A 109 4.15 2.30 11.80
N THR A 110 4.36 1.10 12.33
CA THR A 110 5.60 0.32 12.09
C THR A 110 5.80 0.00 10.61
N LEU A 111 4.75 -0.43 9.91
CA LEU A 111 4.79 -0.74 8.49
C LEU A 111 5.21 0.49 7.67
N GLN A 112 4.66 1.67 7.96
CA GLN A 112 5.09 2.94 7.34
C GLN A 112 6.57 3.21 7.59
N SER A 113 7.04 3.07 8.83
CA SER A 113 8.45 3.27 9.17
C SER A 113 9.39 2.32 8.41
N HIS A 114 8.99 1.05 8.26
CA HIS A 114 9.75 0.08 7.48
C HIS A 114 9.83 0.45 6.00
N LEU A 115 8.73 0.94 5.41
CA LEU A 115 8.71 1.41 4.02
C LEU A 115 9.69 2.59 3.83
N ASP A 116 9.65 3.57 4.73
CA ASP A 116 10.50 4.76 4.67
C ASP A 116 11.99 4.41 4.85
N GLN A 117 12.29 3.52 5.80
CA GLN A 117 13.66 3.04 6.01
C GLN A 117 14.17 2.25 4.79
N GLN A 118 13.33 1.43 4.18
CA GLN A 118 13.70 0.69 2.99
C GLN A 118 13.92 1.62 1.79
N ASP A 119 13.12 2.69 1.65
CA ASP A 119 13.33 3.68 0.59
C ASP A 119 14.72 4.34 0.68
N ILE A 120 15.14 4.69 1.90
CA ILE A 120 16.49 5.22 2.14
C ILE A 120 17.56 4.16 1.78
N LYS A 121 17.38 2.91 2.21
CA LYS A 121 18.32 1.81 1.94
C LYS A 121 18.44 1.51 0.45
N PHE A 122 17.31 1.44 -0.25
CA PHE A 122 17.25 1.20 -1.69
C PHE A 122 18.00 2.29 -2.45
N ASN A 123 17.70 3.56 -2.18
CA ASN A 123 18.36 4.68 -2.85
C ASN A 123 19.88 4.71 -2.63
N LYS A 124 20.35 4.43 -1.41
CA LYS A 124 21.79 4.32 -1.10
C LYS A 124 22.45 3.15 -1.86
N SER A 125 21.72 2.06 -2.06
CA SER A 125 22.24 0.83 -2.69
C SER A 125 22.32 0.92 -4.21
N LEU A 126 21.68 1.92 -4.85
CA LEU A 126 21.69 2.09 -6.31
C LEU A 126 23.10 2.28 -6.90
N SER A 127 24.00 2.93 -6.16
CA SER A 127 25.39 3.12 -6.58
C SER A 127 26.17 1.80 -6.72
N LYS A 128 25.77 0.78 -5.96
CA LYS A 128 26.37 -0.57 -5.94
C LYS A 128 25.33 -1.62 -6.35
N PHE A 129 24.42 -1.25 -7.26
CA PHE A 129 23.33 -2.12 -7.66
C PHE A 129 23.87 -3.39 -8.30
N ASP A 130 23.46 -4.52 -7.73
CA ASP A 130 23.79 -5.86 -8.20
C ASP A 130 22.62 -6.82 -7.92
N ALA A 131 22.81 -8.10 -8.23
CA ALA A 131 21.80 -9.13 -7.97
C ALA A 131 21.46 -9.29 -6.48
N SER A 132 22.40 -9.02 -5.57
CA SER A 132 22.19 -9.10 -4.12
C SER A 132 21.29 -7.97 -3.62
N VAL A 133 21.52 -6.74 -4.09
CA VAL A 133 20.66 -5.58 -3.82
C VAL A 133 19.24 -5.86 -4.31
N LYS A 134 19.10 -6.38 -5.54
CA LYS A 134 17.79 -6.76 -6.08
C LYS A 134 17.10 -7.82 -5.21
N ALA A 135 17.79 -8.90 -4.87
CA ALA A 135 17.21 -9.99 -4.08
C ALA A 135 16.75 -9.54 -2.68
N LYS A 136 17.53 -8.67 -2.01
CA LYS A 136 17.14 -8.08 -0.71
C LYS A 136 15.89 -7.23 -0.84
N ASN A 137 15.82 -6.41 -1.90
CA ASN A 137 14.65 -5.58 -2.15
C ASN A 137 13.40 -6.44 -2.45
N ASP A 138 13.56 -7.49 -3.24
CA ASP A 138 12.46 -8.43 -3.55
C ASP A 138 11.99 -9.18 -2.29
N SER A 139 12.89 -9.52 -1.35
CA SER A 139 12.50 -10.12 -0.06
C SER A 139 11.68 -9.16 0.78
N PHE A 140 12.15 -7.91 0.90
CA PHE A 140 11.40 -6.87 1.60
C PHE A 140 10.00 -6.71 1.02
N LYS A 141 9.85 -6.65 -0.30
CA LYS A 141 8.53 -6.52 -0.96
C LYS A 141 7.59 -7.65 -0.56
N ARG A 142 8.07 -8.90 -0.54
CA ARG A 142 7.24 -10.07 -0.17
C ARG A 142 6.80 -10.02 1.30
N GLU A 143 7.72 -9.70 2.20
CA GLU A 143 7.43 -9.59 3.63
C GLU A 143 6.44 -8.43 3.90
N PHE A 144 6.68 -7.29 3.27
CA PHE A 144 5.80 -6.13 3.38
C PHE A 144 4.38 -6.41 2.86
N ASP A 145 4.26 -7.07 1.70
CA ASP A 145 2.96 -7.48 1.14
C ASP A 145 2.22 -8.46 2.06
N HIS A 146 2.96 -9.37 2.70
CA HIS A 146 2.42 -10.30 3.67
C HIS A 146 1.86 -9.55 4.89
N ASP A 147 2.68 -8.70 5.52
CA ASP A 147 2.28 -7.92 6.69
C ASP A 147 1.09 -7.00 6.39
N THR A 148 1.08 -6.39 5.21
CA THR A 148 -0.05 -5.57 4.73
C THR A 148 -1.35 -6.38 4.64
N LYS A 149 -1.29 -7.62 4.13
CA LYS A 149 -2.45 -8.51 4.04
C LYS A 149 -2.94 -8.97 5.41
N GLU A 150 -2.02 -9.31 6.31
CA GLU A 150 -2.35 -9.68 7.68
C GLU A 150 -3.04 -8.53 8.42
N LEU A 151 -2.51 -7.31 8.32
CA LEU A 151 -3.12 -6.11 8.92
C LEU A 151 -4.49 -5.78 8.31
N GLY A 152 -4.62 -5.91 6.99
CA GLY A 152 -5.91 -5.77 6.31
C GLY A 152 -6.96 -6.78 6.81
N THR A 153 -6.52 -7.99 7.16
CA THR A 153 -7.38 -9.03 7.75
C THR A 153 -7.70 -8.72 9.21
N ALA A 154 -6.72 -8.32 10.01
CA ALA A 154 -6.93 -7.90 11.40
C ALA A 154 -7.97 -6.76 11.51
N LEU A 155 -7.89 -5.76 10.62
CA LEU A 155 -8.89 -4.68 10.54
C LEU A 155 -10.28 -5.15 10.10
N LYS A 156 -10.41 -6.27 9.39
CA LYS A 156 -11.72 -6.88 9.08
C LYS A 156 -12.29 -7.60 10.30
N ASP A 157 -11.42 -8.24 11.07
CA ASP A 157 -11.81 -9.14 12.14
C ASP A 157 -12.03 -8.43 13.49
N ILE A 158 -11.75 -7.12 13.62
CA ILE A 158 -11.96 -6.34 14.86
C ILE A 158 -13.33 -6.60 15.51
N PHE A 159 -14.41 -6.69 14.73
CA PHE A 159 -15.76 -6.90 15.27
C PHE A 159 -16.19 -8.37 15.33
N LYS A 160 -15.44 -9.30 14.75
CA LYS A 160 -15.88 -10.69 14.48
C LYS A 160 -16.34 -11.45 15.73
N ASP A 161 -15.65 -11.25 16.86
CA ASP A 161 -15.99 -11.91 18.13
C ASP A 161 -17.07 -11.19 18.94
N ASN A 162 -17.51 -10.01 18.49
CA ASN A 162 -18.48 -9.16 19.17
C ASN A 162 -19.82 -9.06 18.41
N VAL A 163 -19.97 -9.79 17.28
CA VAL A 163 -21.26 -10.02 16.63
C VAL A 163 -21.89 -11.28 17.24
N LYS A 164 -22.61 -11.12 18.34
CA LYS A 164 -23.54 -12.14 18.86
C LYS A 164 -24.89 -11.49 19.14
#